data_AF-A0AAW7QRJ6-F1
#
_entry.id   AF-A0AAW7QRJ6-F1
#
_cell.length_a   1.000
_cell.length_b   1.000
_cell.length_c   1.000
_cell.angle_alpha   90.00
_cell.angle_beta   90.00
_cell.angle_gamma   90.00
#
_symmetry.space_group_name_H-M   'P 1'
#
loop_
_entity.id
_entity.type
_entity.pdbx_description
1 polymer ?
#
loop_
_entity_poly.entity_id
_entity_poly.type
_entity_poly.pdbx_seq_one_letter_code
_entity_poly.pdbx_strand_id
1 'polypeptide(L)'
;MFPFTELLLSPIGVGLLILMLLLEWLTLVQIKWQPLFRALGDAAIASTVSSVVIGLLSQLILSLENPLVVIVAAFALAVLVEGFVFMLIRKRKASACYLAALLANTVSFIFFLIFYLSFFAM
;
A
#
# COMPACT_ATOMS: atom_id res chain seq x y z
N MET A 1 -2.23 -23.54 7.10
CA MET A 1 -1.42 -22.37 6.69
C MET A 1 -1.81 -22.01 5.27
N PHE A 2 -2.53 -20.92 5.08
CA PHE A 2 -2.95 -20.47 3.74
C PHE A 2 -1.71 -20.04 2.95
N PRO A 3 -1.51 -20.44 1.69
CA PRO A 3 -0.28 -20.14 0.96
C PRO A 3 -0.38 -18.73 0.36
N PHE A 4 -0.44 -17.71 1.21
CA PHE A 4 -0.38 -16.30 0.78
C PHE A 4 0.85 -16.02 -0.10
N THR A 5 1.94 -16.75 0.12
CA THR A 5 3.16 -16.71 -0.69
C THR A 5 2.98 -17.24 -2.11
N GLU A 6 2.23 -18.32 -2.31
CA GLU A 6 1.96 -18.86 -3.66
C GLU A 6 1.06 -17.94 -4.46
N LEU A 7 0.13 -17.27 -3.78
CA LEU A 7 -0.75 -16.30 -4.40
C LEU A 7 -0.03 -15.03 -4.81
N LEU A 8 0.86 -14.48 -3.97
CA LEU A 8 1.69 -13.32 -4.29
C LEU A 8 2.60 -13.56 -5.50
N LEU A 9 3.10 -14.79 -5.64
CA LEU A 9 3.96 -15.20 -6.76
C LEU A 9 3.15 -15.67 -7.98
N SER A 10 1.84 -15.81 -7.86
CA SER A 10 0.97 -16.17 -8.98
C SER A 10 0.83 -15.00 -9.97
N PRO A 11 0.57 -15.27 -11.26
CA PRO A 11 0.30 -14.22 -12.25
C PRO A 11 -0.84 -13.27 -11.85
N ILE A 12 -1.82 -13.80 -11.10
CA ILE A 12 -2.97 -13.05 -10.60
C ILE A 12 -2.54 -12.10 -9.47
N GLY A 13 -1.72 -12.57 -8.52
CA GLY A 13 -1.19 -11.74 -7.45
C GLY A 13 -0.26 -10.64 -7.96
N VAL A 14 0.60 -10.95 -8.93
CA VAL A 14 1.46 -9.97 -9.60
C VAL A 14 0.61 -8.95 -10.37
N GLY A 15 -0.44 -9.39 -11.07
CA GLY A 15 -1.37 -8.50 -11.76
C GLY A 15 -2.09 -7.53 -10.81
N LEU A 16 -2.50 -8.01 -9.63
CA LEU A 16 -3.10 -7.17 -8.58
C LEU A 16 -2.11 -6.15 -8.04
N LEU A 17 -0.85 -6.52 -7.80
CA LEU A 17 0.20 -5.58 -7.36
C LEU A 17 0.43 -4.48 -8.40
N ILE A 18 0.51 -4.84 -9.68
CA ILE A 18 0.67 -3.87 -10.78
C ILE A 18 -0.53 -2.93 -10.83
N LEU A 19 -1.75 -3.45 -10.68
CA LEU A 19 -2.96 -2.65 -10.66
C LEU A 19 -2.98 -1.67 -9.47
N MET A 20 -2.57 -2.11 -8.28
CA MET A 20 -2.45 -1.27 -7.09
C MET A 20 -1.46 -0.12 -7.33
N LEU A 21 -0.27 -0.42 -7.84
CA LEU A 21 0.74 0.58 -8.21
C LEU A 21 0.22 1.61 -9.23
N LEU A 22 -0.56 1.17 -10.23
CA LEU A 22 -1.16 2.05 -11.22
C LEU A 22 -2.25 2.97 -10.64
N LEU A 23 -3.00 2.49 -9.65
CA LEU A 23 -4.03 3.27 -8.97
C LEU A 23 -3.43 4.30 -8.02
N GLU A 24 -2.39 3.94 -7.26
CA GLU A 24 -1.60 4.88 -6.45
C GLU A 24 -1.02 5.99 -7.31
N TRP A 25 -0.44 5.62 -8.46
CA TRP A 25 0.00 6.57 -9.47
C TRP A 25 -1.12 7.51 -9.94
N LEU A 26 -2.30 6.98 -10.23
CA LEU A 26 -3.42 7.77 -10.74
C LEU A 26 -3.88 8.81 -9.71
N THR A 27 -3.94 8.41 -8.43
CA THR A 27 -4.31 9.32 -7.35
C THR A 27 -3.28 10.45 -7.17
N LEU A 28 -1.98 10.14 -7.20
CA LEU A 28 -0.93 11.16 -7.11
C LEU A 28 -0.96 12.14 -8.28
N VAL A 29 -1.18 11.66 -9.51
CA VAL A 29 -1.31 12.53 -10.69
C VAL A 29 -2.55 13.43 -10.58
N GLN A 30 -3.69 12.89 -10.13
CA GLN A 30 -4.95 13.64 -10.00
C GLN A 30 -4.88 14.74 -8.93
N ILE A 31 -4.11 14.55 -7.86
CA ILE A 31 -3.87 15.59 -6.84
C ILE A 31 -2.93 16.70 -7.39
N LYS A 32 -2.60 16.67 -8.69
CA LYS A 32 -1.70 17.61 -9.40
C LYS A 32 -0.32 17.66 -8.75
N TRP A 33 0.16 16.54 -8.23
CA TRP A 33 1.39 16.53 -7.45
C TRP A 33 2.64 16.74 -8.29
N GLN A 34 2.74 16.19 -9.53
CA GLN A 34 3.84 16.36 -10.49
C GLN A 34 3.53 15.77 -11.90
N PRO A 35 4.40 16.01 -12.91
CA PRO A 35 4.34 15.28 -14.19
C PRO A 35 4.58 13.77 -14.02
N LEU A 36 3.91 13.00 -14.88
CA LEU A 36 3.79 11.54 -14.89
C LEU A 36 5.02 10.82 -14.29
N PHE A 37 6.17 10.82 -14.98
CA PHE A 37 7.33 9.98 -14.63
C PHE A 37 7.92 10.21 -13.24
N ARG A 38 7.85 11.44 -12.71
CA ARG A 38 8.36 11.73 -11.37
C ARG A 38 7.42 11.22 -10.27
N ALA A 39 6.12 11.14 -10.54
CA ALA A 39 5.16 10.57 -9.60
C ALA A 39 5.31 9.04 -9.48
N LEU A 40 5.63 8.32 -10.58
CA LEU A 40 5.93 6.87 -10.52
C LEU A 40 7.14 6.60 -9.64
N GLY A 41 8.22 7.36 -9.86
CA GLY A 41 9.46 7.18 -9.11
C GLY A 41 9.23 7.37 -7.61
N ASP A 42 8.52 8.43 -7.22
CA ASP A 42 8.21 8.68 -5.82
C ASP A 42 7.29 7.60 -5.22
N ALA A 43 6.26 7.18 -5.96
CA ALA A 43 5.33 6.15 -5.51
C ALA A 43 6.04 4.80 -5.32
N ALA A 44 6.88 4.41 -6.28
CA ALA A 44 7.67 3.19 -6.20
C ALA A 44 8.65 3.21 -5.02
N ILE A 45 9.31 4.35 -4.76
CA ILE A 45 10.20 4.50 -3.60
C ILE A 45 9.40 4.41 -2.30
N ALA A 46 8.29 5.15 -2.20
CA ALA A 46 7.43 5.15 -1.02
C ALA A 46 6.89 3.75 -0.71
N SER A 47 6.35 3.06 -1.73
CA SER A 47 5.82 1.71 -1.61
C SER A 47 6.90 0.67 -1.28
N THR A 48 8.11 0.81 -1.85
CA THR A 48 9.25 -0.06 -1.49
C THR A 48 9.66 0.12 -0.04
N VAL A 49 9.79 1.37 0.43
CA VAL A 49 10.15 1.66 1.82
C VAL A 49 9.05 1.16 2.77
N SER A 50 7.79 1.42 2.44
CA SER A 50 6.61 0.91 3.15
C SER A 50 6.65 -0.61 3.31
N SER A 51 6.88 -1.32 2.20
CA SER A 51 6.98 -2.79 2.18
C SER A 51 8.13 -3.32 3.05
N VAL A 52 9.29 -2.66 3.02
CA VAL A 52 10.43 -3.02 3.88
C VAL A 52 10.09 -2.83 5.36
N VAL A 53 9.48 -1.70 5.73
CA VAL A 53 9.11 -1.43 7.13
C VAL A 53 8.03 -2.41 7.61
N ILE A 54 7.04 -2.71 6.79
CA ILE A 54 6.01 -3.73 7.09
C ILE A 54 6.68 -5.11 7.25
N GLY A 55 7.63 -5.46 6.38
CA GLY A 55 8.39 -6.70 6.48
C GLY A 55 9.18 -6.82 7.78
N LEU A 56 9.84 -5.74 8.21
CA LEU A 56 10.58 -5.68 9.49
C LEU A 56 9.64 -5.81 10.69
N LEU A 57 8.44 -5.24 10.62
CA LEU A 57 7.44 -5.31 11.68
C LEU A 57 6.50 -6.52 11.55
N SER A 58 6.73 -7.40 10.58
CA SER A 58 5.84 -8.53 10.27
C SER A 58 5.57 -9.41 11.49
N GLN A 59 6.59 -9.72 12.30
CA GLN A 59 6.41 -10.53 13.52
C GLN A 59 5.48 -9.86 14.54
N LEU A 60 5.59 -8.54 14.69
CA LEU A 60 4.73 -7.77 15.58
C LEU A 60 3.29 -7.72 15.04
N ILE A 61 3.14 -7.49 13.74
CA ILE A 61 1.82 -7.42 13.09
C ILE A 61 1.14 -8.79 13.13
N LEU A 62 1.87 -9.87 12.87
CA LEU A 62 1.34 -11.25 12.91
C LEU A 62 1.03 -11.76 14.32
N SER A 63 1.49 -11.08 15.37
CA SER A 63 1.10 -11.38 16.75
C SER A 63 -0.36 -10.98 17.05
N LEU A 64 -0.97 -10.16 16.19
CA LEU A 64 -2.40 -9.85 16.26
C LEU A 64 -3.16 -11.08 15.76
N GLU A 65 -3.70 -11.89 16.67
CA GLU A 65 -4.39 -13.15 16.37
C GLU A 65 -5.56 -13.00 15.37
N ASN A 66 -6.15 -11.80 15.27
CA ASN A 66 -7.25 -11.51 14.36
C ASN A 66 -6.75 -11.01 12.99
N PRO A 67 -7.00 -11.74 11.89
CA PRO A 67 -6.49 -11.39 10.56
C PRO A 67 -7.03 -10.06 10.02
N LEU A 68 -8.25 -9.65 10.39
CA LEU A 68 -8.77 -8.33 10.01
C LEU A 68 -7.97 -7.20 10.67
N VAL A 69 -7.55 -7.42 11.93
CA VAL A 69 -6.76 -6.44 12.67
C VAL A 69 -5.34 -6.36 12.10
N VAL A 70 -4.75 -7.48 11.71
CA VAL A 70 -3.47 -7.56 10.98
C VAL A 70 -3.53 -6.70 9.70
N ILE A 71 -4.59 -6.87 8.90
CA ILE A 71 -4.77 -6.17 7.63
C ILE A 71 -4.93 -4.66 7.85
N VAL A 72 -5.73 -4.24 8.83
CA VAL A 72 -5.93 -2.83 9.18
C VAL A 72 -4.65 -2.21 9.75
N ALA A 73 -3.90 -2.95 10.58
CA ALA A 73 -2.65 -2.48 11.16
C ALA A 73 -1.58 -2.29 10.06
N ALA A 74 -1.45 -3.25 9.15
CA ALA A 74 -0.53 -3.16 8.00
C ALA A 74 -0.89 -1.96 7.10
N PHE A 75 -2.18 -1.74 6.85
CA PHE A 75 -2.66 -0.58 6.10
C PHE A 75 -2.33 0.75 6.79
N ALA A 76 -2.62 0.88 8.09
CA ALA A 76 -2.32 2.09 8.84
C ALA A 76 -0.82 2.39 8.83
N LEU A 77 0.00 1.35 8.95
CA LEU A 77 1.45 1.46 8.91
C LEU A 77 1.94 1.88 7.52
N ALA A 78 1.36 1.34 6.44
CA ALA A 78 1.68 1.73 5.07
C ALA A 78 1.41 3.24 4.84
N VAL A 79 0.23 3.72 5.22
CA VAL A 79 -0.15 5.13 5.10
C VAL A 79 0.80 6.04 5.87
N LEU A 80 1.20 5.63 7.08
CA LEU A 80 2.13 6.40 7.90
C LEU A 80 3.52 6.50 7.27
N VAL A 81 4.06 5.36 6.82
CA VAL A 81 5.41 5.31 6.23
C VAL A 81 5.43 6.03 4.89
N GLU A 82 4.48 5.78 4.00
CA GLU A 82 4.43 6.45 2.69
C GLU A 82 4.19 7.94 2.81
N GLY A 83 3.28 8.37 3.69
CA GLY A 83 3.05 9.79 3.97
C GLY A 83 4.32 10.50 4.45
N PHE A 84 5.10 9.83 5.30
CA PHE A 84 6.40 10.33 5.76
C PHE A 84 7.43 10.36 4.63
N VAL A 85 7.53 9.32 3.80
CA VAL A 85 8.45 9.28 2.66
C VAL A 85 8.13 10.38 1.64
N PHE A 86 6.85 10.58 1.30
CA PHE A 86 6.43 11.69 0.44
C PHE A 86 6.79 13.05 1.04
N MET A 87 6.67 13.21 2.37
CA MET A 87 7.10 14.42 3.06
C MET A 87 8.61 14.64 2.94
N LEU A 88 9.43 13.59 3.09
CA LEU A 88 10.88 13.69 2.94
C LEU A 88 11.32 14.01 1.51
N ILE A 89 10.76 13.31 0.51
CA ILE A 89 11.11 13.48 -0.90
C ILE A 89 10.73 14.89 -1.38
N ARG A 90 9.53 15.37 -1.00
CA ARG A 90 8.96 16.59 -1.59
C ARG A 90 9.00 17.82 -0.69
N LYS A 91 9.39 17.68 0.58
CA LYS A 91 9.45 18.77 1.58
C LYS A 91 8.17 19.63 1.60
N ARG A 92 7.01 19.00 1.41
CA ARG A 92 5.69 19.65 1.43
C ARG A 92 5.03 19.52 2.80
N LYS A 93 3.90 20.23 2.97
CA LYS A 93 3.06 20.14 4.16
C LYS A 93 2.67 18.68 4.41
N ALA A 94 2.92 18.22 5.63
CA ALA A 94 2.59 16.86 6.07
C ALA A 94 1.15 16.47 5.70
N SER A 95 0.17 17.35 5.92
CA SER A 95 -1.24 17.07 5.62
C SER A 95 -1.51 16.69 4.17
N ALA A 96 -0.81 17.33 3.21
CA ALA A 96 -0.96 16.99 1.80
C ALA A 96 -0.34 15.62 1.49
N CYS A 97 0.81 15.31 2.08
CA CYS A 97 1.53 14.04 1.88
C CYS A 97 0.76 12.85 2.45
N TYR A 98 0.25 12.99 3.68
CA TYR A 98 -0.56 11.96 4.32
C TYR A 98 -1.90 11.76 3.62
N LEU A 99 -2.52 12.83 3.10
CA LEU A 99 -3.76 12.70 2.33
C LEU A 99 -3.54 11.96 1.01
N ALA A 100 -2.42 12.22 0.33
CA ALA A 100 -2.03 11.49 -0.87
C ALA A 100 -1.78 10.00 -0.57
N ALA A 101 -0.99 9.70 0.47
CA ALA A 101 -0.73 8.33 0.91
C ALA A 101 -2.01 7.60 1.34
N LEU A 102 -2.91 8.29 2.04
CA LEU A 102 -4.20 7.74 2.46
C LEU A 102 -5.05 7.36 1.25
N LEU A 103 -5.21 8.27 0.28
CA LEU A 103 -6.02 8.01 -0.91
C LEU A 103 -5.44 6.87 -1.75
N ALA A 104 -4.13 6.90 -1.99
CA ALA A 104 -3.40 5.87 -2.72
C ALA A 104 -3.60 4.49 -2.09
N ASN A 105 -3.31 4.37 -0.78
CA ASN A 105 -3.46 3.10 -0.07
C ASN A 105 -4.92 2.68 0.10
N THR A 106 -5.87 3.60 0.27
CA THR A 106 -7.29 3.24 0.52
C THR A 106 -7.85 2.46 -0.66
N VAL A 107 -7.49 2.85 -1.88
CA VAL A 107 -7.90 2.12 -3.08
C VAL A 107 -7.30 0.72 -3.08
N SER A 108 -5.99 0.60 -2.85
CA SER A 108 -5.28 -0.69 -2.73
C SER A 108 -5.89 -1.58 -1.64
N PHE A 109 -6.24 -0.98 -0.50
CA PHE A 109 -6.86 -1.67 0.63
C PHE A 109 -8.25 -2.21 0.30
N ILE A 110 -9.10 -1.44 -0.38
CA ILE A 110 -10.44 -1.89 -0.79
C ILE A 110 -10.33 -3.11 -1.70
N PHE A 111 -9.41 -3.07 -2.68
CA PHE A 111 -9.15 -4.22 -3.56
C PHE A 111 -8.65 -5.45 -2.78
N PHE A 112 -7.70 -5.26 -1.87
CA PHE A 112 -7.19 -6.33 -1.02
C PHE A 112 -8.30 -6.93 -0.13
N LEU A 113 -9.17 -6.10 0.44
CA LEU A 113 -10.28 -6.54 1.29
C LEU A 113 -11.33 -7.31 0.49
N ILE A 114 -11.74 -6.83 -0.68
CA ILE A 114 -12.67 -7.55 -1.57
C ILE A 114 -12.10 -8.92 -1.91
N PHE A 115 -10.81 -8.95 -2.26
CA PHE A 115 -10.11 -10.19 -2.59
C PHE A 115 -10.11 -11.15 -1.40
N TYR A 116 -9.68 -10.70 -0.22
CA TYR A 116 -9.67 -11.49 1.01
C TYR A 116 -11.07 -12.05 1.35
N LEU A 117 -12.12 -11.23 1.25
CA LEU A 117 -13.51 -11.65 1.53
C LEU A 117 -14.03 -12.64 0.49
N SER A 118 -13.59 -12.55 -0.77
CA SER A 118 -13.97 -13.50 -1.82
C SER A 118 -13.52 -14.93 -1.51
N PHE A 119 -12.41 -15.11 -0.79
CA PHE A 119 -11.96 -16.43 -0.33
C PHE A 119 -12.76 -16.99 0.85
N PHE A 120 -13.37 -16.13 1.67
CA PHE A 120 -14.27 -16.59 2.74
C PHE A 120 -15.64 -17.04 2.21
N ALA A 121 -15.98 -16.64 1.00
CA ALA A 121 -17.22 -17.03 0.32
C ALA A 121 -17.11 -18.32 -0.50
N MET A 122 -15.90 -18.89 -0.62
CA MET A 122 -15.61 -20.21 -1.21
C MET A 122 -15.45 -21.27 -0.12
#